data_AF-A0A1B2DWN5-F1
#
_entry.id   AF-A0A1B2DWN5-F1
#
_cell.length_a   1.000
_cell.length_b   1.000
_cell.length_c   1.000
_cell.angle_alpha   90.00
_cell.angle_beta   90.00
_cell.angle_gamma   90.00
#
_symmetry.space_group_name_H-M   'P 1'
#
loop_
_entity.id
_entity.type
_entity.pdbx_description
1 polymer ?
#
loop_
_entity_poly.entity_id
_entity_poly.type
_entity_poly.pdbx_seq_one_letter_code
_entity_poly.pdbx_strand_id
1 'polypeptide(L)' 'MSEWLLNQSWGLPVLAAFLAVVLVFEIRKAVKAFKEQKRFEFGMALVFAVVAGLALFVLFYF' A
#
# COMPACT_ATOMS: atom_id res chain seq x y z
N MET A 1 1.06 33.75 6.11
CA MET A 1 0.65 32.33 6.19
C MET A 1 1.77 31.61 6.91
N SER A 2 1.55 31.09 8.13
CA SER A 2 2.63 30.49 8.92
C SER A 2 3.22 29.28 8.19
N GLU A 3 4.52 29.06 8.30
CA GLU A 3 5.25 27.90 7.73
C GLU A 3 4.59 26.55 8.04
N TRP A 4 3.77 26.50 9.09
CA TRP A 4 2.95 25.35 9.47
C TRP A 4 1.97 24.87 8.37
N LEU A 5 1.43 25.77 7.54
CA LEU A 5 0.58 25.43 6.39
C LEU A 5 1.37 24.94 5.18
N LEU A 6 2.59 25.43 4.97
CA LEU A 6 3.52 24.90 3.95
C LEU A 6 4.08 23.52 4.37
N ASN A 7 4.13 23.26 5.68
CA ASN A 7 4.57 22.00 6.26
C ASN A 7 3.43 20.96 6.44
N GLN A 8 2.21 21.21 5.95
CA GLN A 8 1.17 20.17 5.84
C GLN A 8 1.37 19.25 4.60
N SER A 9 2.41 19.48 3.82
CA SER A 9 2.81 18.67 2.65
C SER A 9 3.26 17.25 2.99
N TRP A 10 3.43 16.90 4.28
CA TRP A 10 3.77 15.55 4.72
C TRP A 10 2.63 14.52 4.54
N GLY A 11 1.39 14.95 4.29
CA GLY A 11 0.28 14.04 4.07
C GLY A 11 0.50 13.07 2.90
N LEU A 12 1.02 13.56 1.76
CA LEU A 12 1.31 12.71 0.60
C LEU A 12 2.47 11.73 0.86
N PRO A 13 3.64 12.16 1.36
CA PRO A 13 4.74 11.26 1.71
C PRO A 13 4.37 10.21 2.75
N VAL A 14 3.59 10.60 3.78
CA VAL A 14 3.14 9.66 4.82
C VAL A 14 2.15 8.64 4.25
N LEU A 15 1.21 9.07 3.40
CA LEU A 15 0.27 8.18 2.72
C LEU A 15 1.02 7.22 1.78
N ALA A 16 2.01 7.71 1.03
CA ALA A 16 2.86 6.86 0.19
C ALA A 16 3.63 5.81 0.99
N ALA A 17 4.25 6.22 2.12
CA ALA A 17 4.96 5.30 3.00
C ALA A 17 4.01 4.25 3.59
N PHE A 18 2.83 4.65 4.01
CA PHE A 18 1.80 3.74 4.51
C PHE A 18 1.38 2.72 3.44
N LEU A 19 1.08 3.18 2.22
CA LEU A 19 0.71 2.32 1.10
C LEU A 19 1.83 1.35 0.72
N ALA A 20 3.10 1.80 0.76
CA ALA A 20 4.24 0.93 0.51
C ALA A 20 4.37 -0.17 1.58
N VAL A 21 4.14 0.15 2.86
CA VAL A 21 4.13 -0.84 3.94
C VAL A 21 3.00 -1.85 3.75
N VAL A 22 1.79 -1.37 3.43
CA VAL A 22 0.64 -2.24 3.14
C VAL A 22 0.95 -3.17 1.98
N LEU A 23 1.52 -2.65 0.88
CA LEU A 23 1.90 -3.45 -0.28
C LEU A 23 2.88 -4.58 0.10
N VAL A 24 3.93 -4.25 0.86
CA VAL A 24 4.90 -5.26 1.34
C VAL A 24 4.24 -6.29 2.24
N PHE A 25 3.34 -5.87 3.13
CA PHE A 25 2.63 -6.75 4.03
C PHE A 25 1.72 -7.73 3.28
N GLU A 26 0.93 -7.24 2.32
CA GLU A 26 0.02 -8.05 1.52
C GLU A 26 0.79 -9.01 0.61
N ILE A 27 1.94 -8.61 0.04
CA ILE A 27 2.82 -9.51 -0.69
C ILE A 27 3.31 -10.65 0.23
N ARG A 28 3.78 -10.33 1.44
CA ARG A 28 4.23 -11.36 2.40
C ARG A 28 3.10 -12.30 2.78
N LYS A 29 1.89 -11.77 2.98
CA LYS A 29 0.69 -12.54 3.30
C LYS A 29 0.29 -13.44 2.13
N ALA A 30 0.34 -12.95 0.89
CA ALA A 30 0.10 -13.74 -0.31
C ALA A 30 1.12 -14.87 -0.43
N VAL A 31 2.42 -14.59 -0.25
CA VAL A 31 3.47 -15.62 -0.27
C VAL A 31 3.24 -16.68 0.80
N LYS A 32 2.86 -16.28 2.02
CA LYS A 32 2.55 -17.21 3.11
C LYS A 32 1.31 -18.05 2.80
N ALA A 33 0.22 -17.42 2.37
CA ALA A 33 -1.03 -18.10 2.02
C ALA A 33 -0.84 -19.07 0.85
N PHE A 34 0.02 -18.74 -0.12
CA PHE A 34 0.41 -19.62 -1.20
C PHE A 34 1.12 -20.88 -0.67
N LYS A 35 2.08 -20.72 0.24
CA LYS A 35 2.78 -21.86 0.88
C LYS A 35 1.83 -22.73 1.70
N GLU A 36 0.88 -22.13 2.41
CA GLU A 36 -0.12 -22.83 3.23
C GLU A 36 -1.31 -23.38 2.40
N GLN A 37 -1.28 -23.24 1.06
CA GLN A 37 -2.37 -23.60 0.14
C GLN A 37 -3.74 -22.97 0.47
N LYS A 38 -3.75 -21.85 1.20
CA LYS A 38 -4.95 -21.11 1.57
C LYS A 38 -5.40 -20.21 0.43
N ARG A 39 -6.12 -20.81 -0.52
CA ARG A 39 -6.56 -20.17 -1.77
C ARG A 39 -7.35 -18.87 -1.56
N PHE A 40 -8.21 -18.82 -0.53
CA PHE A 40 -9.00 -17.63 -0.24
C PHE A 40 -8.15 -16.48 0.31
N GLU A 41 -7.29 -16.76 1.30
CA GLU A 41 -6.38 -15.75 1.87
C GLU A 41 -5.39 -15.24 0.83
N PHE A 42 -4.93 -16.11 -0.08
CA PHE A 42 -4.09 -15.73 -1.20
C PHE A 42 -4.81 -14.78 -2.15
N GLY A 43 -6.03 -15.12 -2.59
CA GLY A 43 -6.81 -14.28 -3.50
C GLY A 43 -7.09 -12.91 -2.90
N MET A 44 -7.48 -12.85 -1.62
CA MET A 44 -7.70 -11.59 -0.92
C MET A 44 -6.42 -10.76 -0.80
N ALA A 45 -5.32 -11.36 -0.38
CA ALA A 45 -4.04 -10.65 -0.26
C ALA A 45 -3.55 -10.13 -1.62
N LEU A 46 -3.77 -10.89 -2.69
CA LEU A 46 -3.43 -10.48 -4.05
C LEU A 46 -4.25 -9.25 -4.48
N VAL A 47 -5.56 -9.24 -4.22
CA VAL A 47 -6.43 -8.08 -4.52
C VAL A 47 -5.97 -6.85 -3.76
N PHE A 48 -5.70 -6.97 -2.46
CA PHE A 48 -5.21 -5.85 -1.66
C PHE A 48 -3.85 -5.34 -2.13
N ALA A 49 -2.93 -6.22 -2.51
CA ALA A 49 -1.64 -5.83 -3.10
C ALA A 49 -1.82 -5.06 -4.42
N VAL A 50 -2.71 -5.52 -5.30
CA VAL A 50 -3.03 -4.81 -6.56
C VAL A 50 -3.62 -3.43 -6.28
N VAL A 51 -4.57 -3.32 -5.34
CA VAL A 51 -5.18 -2.03 -4.97
C VAL A 51 -4.15 -1.07 -4.38
N ALA A 52 -3.26 -1.54 -3.48
CA ALA A 52 -2.20 -0.71 -2.92
C ALA A 52 -1.20 -0.25 -3.99
N GLY A 53 -0.85 -1.12 -4.94
CA GLY A 53 -0.01 -0.77 -6.09
C GLY A 53 -0.65 0.27 -7.00
N LEU A 54 -1.95 0.13 -7.29
CA LEU A 54 -2.70 1.12 -8.07
C LEU A 54 -2.82 2.46 -7.33
N ALA A 55 -3.05 2.46 -6.02
CA ALA A 55 -3.10 3.67 -5.21
C ALA A 55 -1.75 4.41 -5.22
N LEU A 56 -0.63 3.68 -5.11
CA LEU A 56 0.71 4.25 -5.25
C LEU A 56 0.93 4.82 -6.65
N PHE A 57 0.50 4.11 -7.70
CA PHE A 57 0.61 4.60 -9.07
C PHE A 57 -0.15 5.91 -9.26
N VAL A 58 -1.40 5.99 -8.80
CA VAL A 58 -2.18 7.23 -8.87
C VAL A 58 -1.50 8.35 -8.07
N LEU A 59 -0.97 8.06 -6.89
CA LEU A 59 -0.36 9.07 -6.01
C LEU A 59 0.96 9.65 -6.55
N PHE A 60 1.72 8.88 -7.33
CA PHE A 60 3.02 9.32 -7.85
C PHE A 60 3.00 9.72 -9.33
N TYR A 61 2.02 9.27 -10.10
CA TYR A 61 1.99 9.43 -11.55
C TYR A 61 0.84 10.32 -12.05
N PHE A 62 -0.13 10.65 -11.19
CA PHE A 62 -1.24 11.56 -11.45
C PHE A 62 -1.19 12.73 -10.46
#